data_AF-R8DAQ9-F1
#
_entry.id   AF-R8DAQ9-F1
#
_cell.length_a   1.000
_cell.length_b   1.000
_cell.length_c   1.000
_cell.angle_alpha   90.00
_cell.angle_beta   90.00
_cell.angle_gamma   90.00
#
_symmetry.space_group_name_H-M   'P 1'
#
loop_
_entity.id
_entity.type
_entity.pdbx_description
1 polymer ?
#
loop_
_entity_poly.entity_id
_entity_poly.type
_entity_poly.pdbx_seq_one_letter_code
_entity_poly.pdbx_strand_id
1 'polypeptide(L)' 'MKGDDKNHEIRFKQIERTLKYALDNDQRQIIELKYFGSEKVKDSYVYNELMMRRDSFYENKKIAIRLIATALGII' A
#
# COMPACT_ATOMS: atom_id res chain seq x y z
N MET A 1 11.79 -10.04 28.16
CA MET A 1 11.12 -9.85 26.86
C MET A 1 9.72 -9.28 27.06
N LYS A 2 9.56 -7.98 27.38
CA LYS A 2 8.25 -7.28 27.42
C LYS A 2 8.23 -5.98 26.60
N GLY A 3 9.40 -5.51 26.16
CA GLY A 3 9.55 -4.28 25.37
C GLY A 3 9.36 -4.50 23.87
N ASP A 4 9.73 -5.68 23.36
CA ASP A 4 9.67 -5.99 21.93
C ASP A 4 8.23 -6.15 21.44
N ASP A 5 7.36 -6.78 22.22
CA ASP A 5 5.95 -7.01 21.85
C ASP A 5 5.18 -5.69 21.70
N LYS A 6 5.43 -4.72 22.60
CA LYS A 6 4.82 -3.38 22.52
C LYS A 6 5.31 -2.62 21.29
N ASN A 7 6.60 -2.72 20.96
CA ASN A 7 7.14 -2.08 19.77
C ASN A 7 6.61 -2.71 18.47
N HIS A 8 6.42 -4.03 18.44
CA HIS A 8 5.76 -4.70 17.33
C HIS A 8 4.30 -4.25 17.17
N GLU A 9 3.55 -4.15 18.26
CA GLU A 9 2.16 -3.70 18.23
C GLU A 9 2.01 -2.26 17.71
N ILE A 10 2.90 -1.35 18.15
CA ILE A 10 2.91 0.05 17.69
C ILE A 10 3.19 0.13 16.19
N ARG A 11 4.20 -0.61 15.70
CA ARG A 11 4.55 -0.64 14.27
C ARG A 11 3.42 -1.24 13.44
N PHE A 12 2.81 -2.33 13.91
CA PHE A 12 1.66 -2.94 13.27
C PHE A 12 0.50 -1.94 13.13
N LYS A 13 0.15 -1.24 14.22
CA LYS A 13 -0.91 -0.21 14.21
C LYS A 13 -0.58 0.97 13.28
N GLN A 14 0.69 1.38 13.17
CA GLN A 14 1.09 2.44 12.24
C GLN A 14 0.92 2.02 10.78
N ILE A 15 1.30 0.79 10.44
CA ILE A 15 1.12 0.23 9.09
C ILE A 15 -0.38 0.10 8.77
N GLU A 16 -1.15 -0.48 9.69
CA GLU A 16 -2.60 -0.65 9.53
C GLU A 16 -3.31 0.70 9.30
N ARG A 17 -2.99 1.71 10.11
CA ARG A 17 -3.55 3.06 9.95
C ARG A 17 -3.14 3.70 8.63
N THR A 18 -1.89 3.53 8.20
CA THR A 18 -1.41 4.07 6.93
C THR A 18 -2.19 3.49 5.77
N LEU A 19 -2.31 2.16 5.70
CA LEU A 19 -3.07 1.47 4.67
C LEU A 19 -4.56 1.86 4.72
N LYS A 20 -5.11 2.09 5.92
CA LYS A 20 -6.52 2.42 6.13
C LYS A 20 -6.90 3.88 5.83
N TYR A 21 -6.01 4.83 6.03
CA TYR A 21 -6.37 6.26 6.01
C TYR A 21 -5.54 7.12 5.07
N ALA A 22 -4.35 6.66 4.64
CA ALA A 22 -3.49 7.44 3.75
C ALA A 22 -3.82 7.24 2.27
N LEU A 23 -4.57 6.19 1.91
CA LEU A 23 -4.86 5.83 0.53
C LEU A 23 -6.35 5.97 0.23
N ASP A 24 -6.67 6.46 -0.96
CA ASP A 24 -8.02 6.33 -1.52
C ASP A 24 -8.31 4.88 -1.96
N ASN A 25 -9.53 4.63 -2.45
CA ASN A 25 -9.97 3.29 -2.80
C ASN A 25 -9.14 2.67 -3.94
N ASP A 26 -8.90 3.44 -5.01
CA ASP A 26 -8.17 2.97 -6.19
C ASP A 26 -6.71 2.66 -5.82
N GLN A 27 -6.09 3.55 -5.05
CA GLN A 27 -4.74 3.38 -4.53
C GLN A 27 -4.64 2.14 -3.62
N ARG A 28 -5.61 1.93 -2.73
CA ARG A 28 -5.62 0.74 -1.86
C ARG A 28 -5.72 -0.54 -2.68
N GLN A 29 -6.67 -0.61 -3.61
CA GLN A 29 -6.86 -1.78 -4.47
C GLN A 29 -5.59 -2.11 -5.27
N ILE A 30 -4.89 -1.08 -5.78
CA ILE A 30 -3.59 -1.26 -6.43
C ILE A 30 -2.57 -1.88 -5.47
N ILE A 31 -2.43 -1.35 -4.25
CA ILE A 31 -1.44 -1.84 -3.28
C ILE A 31 -1.75 -3.28 -2.85
N GLU A 32 -3.00 -3.58 -2.53
CA GLU A 32 -3.45 -4.90 -2.09
C GLU A 32 -3.20 -5.95 -3.18
N LEU A 33 -3.73 -5.72 -4.39
CA LEU A 33 -3.60 -6.68 -5.49
C LEU A 33 -2.16 -6.87 -5.94
N LYS A 34 -1.34 -5.81 -5.87
CA LYS A 34 0.05 -5.86 -6.33
C LYS A 34 1.02 -6.47 -5.33
N TYR A 35 0.81 -6.25 -4.03
CA TYR A 35 1.84 -6.48 -3.01
C TYR A 35 1.43 -7.35 -1.81
N PHE A 36 0.14 -7.62 -1.57
CA PHE A 36 -0.26 -8.42 -0.39
C PHE A 36 -0.24 -9.93 -0.66
N GLY A 37 -0.21 -10.34 -1.94
CA GLY A 37 0.02 -11.73 -2.31
C GLY A 37 1.47 -12.17 -2.10
N SER A 38 1.67 -13.48 -1.99
CA SER A 38 3.01 -14.10 -1.91
C SER A 38 3.75 -14.10 -3.26
N GLU A 39 3.04 -13.88 -4.36
CA GLU A 39 3.58 -13.91 -5.71
C GLU A 39 3.76 -12.51 -6.30
N LYS A 40 4.74 -12.37 -7.19
CA LYS A 40 4.95 -11.13 -7.94
C LYS A 40 3.89 -10.98 -9.02
N VAL A 41 2.92 -10.10 -8.79
CA VAL A 41 1.87 -9.77 -9.76
C VAL A 41 2.41 -8.80 -10.82
N LYS A 42 2.02 -8.94 -12.10
CA LYS A 42 2.42 -8.00 -13.18
C LYS A 42 1.60 -6.71 -13.11
N ASP A 43 2.19 -5.56 -13.44
CA ASP A 43 1.45 -4.29 -13.52
C ASP A 43 0.27 -4.38 -14.49
N SER A 44 0.46 -5.07 -15.62
CA SER A 44 -0.60 -5.29 -16.61
C SER A 44 -1.77 -6.09 -16.11
N TYR A 45 -1.52 -7.04 -15.20
CA TYR A 45 -2.59 -7.77 -14.56
C TYR A 45 -3.42 -6.83 -13.68
N VAL A 46 -2.76 -6.00 -12.85
CA VAL A 46 -3.44 -5.12 -11.90
C VAL A 46 -4.35 -4.11 -12.61
N TYR A 47 -3.84 -3.36 -13.60
CA TYR A 47 -4.68 -2.37 -14.27
C TYR A 47 -5.80 -3.00 -15.12
N ASN A 48 -5.62 -4.23 -15.63
CA ASN A 48 -6.68 -4.94 -16.33
C ASN A 48 -7.77 -5.42 -15.36
N GLU A 49 -7.38 -6.01 -14.22
CA GLU A 49 -8.30 -6.52 -13.21
C GLU A 49 -9.14 -5.40 -12.57
N LEU A 50 -8.51 -4.25 -12.33
CA LEU A 50 -9.19 -3.06 -11.79
C LEU A 50 -9.91 -2.23 -12.86
N MET A 51 -9.96 -2.72 -14.12
CA MET A 51 -10.56 -2.00 -15.26
C MET A 51 -10.06 -0.55 -15.39
N MET A 52 -8.78 -0.34 -15.12
CA MET A 52 -8.15 0.97 -15.03
C MET A 52 -7.27 1.25 -16.26
N ARG A 53 -7.28 2.49 -16.73
CA ARG A 53 -6.33 2.92 -17.77
C ARG A 53 -4.90 2.84 -17.24
N ARG A 54 -3.97 2.39 -18.09
CA ARG A 54 -2.54 2.24 -17.77
C ARG A 54 -1.95 3.49 -17.10
N ASP A 55 -2.20 4.68 -17.64
CA ASP A 55 -1.62 5.92 -17.13
C ASP A 55 -2.16 6.25 -15.74
N SER A 56 -3.47 6.14 -15.54
CA SER A 56 -4.14 6.29 -14.25
C SER A 56 -3.57 5.33 -13.21
N PHE A 57 -3.27 4.09 -13.60
CA PHE A 57 -2.64 3.10 -12.73
C PHE A 57 -1.24 3.56 -12.28
N TYR A 58 -0.38 4.02 -13.19
CA TYR A 58 0.97 4.46 -12.82
C TYR A 58 0.97 5.72 -11.97
N GLU A 59 0.04 6.65 -12.21
CA GLU A 59 -0.16 7.84 -11.38
C GLU A 59 -0.60 7.47 -9.96
N ASN A 60 -1.67 6.69 -9.82
CA ASN A 60 -2.18 6.26 -8.52
C ASN A 60 -1.17 5.42 -7.76
N LYS A 61 -0.48 4.49 -8.43
CA LYS A 61 0.59 3.69 -7.83
C LYS A 61 1.71 4.56 -7.27
N LYS A 62 2.15 5.58 -8.01
CA LYS A 62 3.20 6.51 -7.58
C LYS A 62 2.75 7.34 -6.38
N ILE A 63 1.51 7.84 -6.40
CA ILE A 63 0.94 8.62 -5.31
C ILE A 63 0.80 7.76 -4.05
N ALA A 64 0.25 6.54 -4.17
CA ALA A 64 0.10 5.62 -3.06
C ALA A 64 1.42 5.32 -2.34
N ILE A 65 2.49 5.02 -3.10
CA ILE A 65 3.82 4.75 -2.52
C ILE A 65 4.35 5.98 -1.76
N ARG A 66 4.16 7.19 -2.30
CA ARG A 66 4.57 8.43 -1.61
C ARG A 66 3.77 8.66 -0.33
N LEU A 67 2.46 8.47 -0.36
CA LEU A 67 1.60 8.63 0.81
C LEU A 67 1.96 7.64 1.92
N ILE A 68 2.25 6.39 1.57
CA ILE A 68 2.76 5.38 2.51
C ILE A 68 4.10 5.84 3.10
N ALA A 69 5.04 6.29 2.26
CA ALA A 69 6.36 6.72 2.72
C ALA A 69 6.27 7.90 3.69
N THR A 70 5.46 8.91 3.37
CA THR A 70 5.23 10.08 4.24
C THR A 70 4.53 9.68 5.55
N ALA A 71 3.48 8.86 5.49
CA ALA A 71 2.73 8.45 6.68
C ALA A 71 3.58 7.59 7.65
N LEU A 72 4.51 6.81 7.12
CA LEU A 72 5.46 6.02 7.91
C LEU A 72 6.74 6.80 8.29
N GLY A 73 6.86 8.07 7.91
CA GLY A 73 8.02 8.91 8.22
C GLY A 73 9.33 8.46 7.57
N ILE A 74 9.25 7.83 6.39
CA ILE A 74 10.41 7.39 5.61
C ILE A 74 11.04 8.56 4.85
N ILE A 75 10.23 9.53 4.42
CA ILE A 75 10.63 10.76 3.70
C ILE A 75 9.97 12.00 4.30
#